data_AF-A0A3P9IPT5-F1
#
_entry.id   AF-A0A3P9IPT5-F1
#
_cell.length_a   1.000
_cell.length_b   1.000
_cell.length_c   1.000
_cell.angle_alpha   90.00
_cell.angle_beta   90.00
_cell.angle_gamma   90.00
#
_symmetry.space_group_name_H-M   'P 1'
#
loop_
_entity.id
_entity.type
_entity.pdbx_description
1 polymer ?
#
loop_
_entity_poly.entity_id
_entity_poly.type
_entity_poly.pdbx_seq_one_letter_code
_entity_poly.pdbx_strand_id
1 'polypeptide(L)'
;MPSVSVDSAACLEKCHRSIPNGREGARCKVDRHCGASMCCARHHGEQVCKRRLLHGESCYIPDGGLAFSINQICPCDEGLLCTENSRLREREFIYHPARTSWTCQAPKS
;
A
#
# COMPACT_ATOMS: atom_id res chain seq x y z
N MET A 1 25.73 -20.62 14.96
CA MET A 1 24.68 -20.29 13.97
C MET A 1 25.16 -19.08 13.18
N PRO A 2 25.90 -19.26 12.06
CA PRO A 2 26.50 -18.14 11.37
C PRO A 2 25.45 -17.39 10.53
N SER A 3 25.38 -16.08 10.75
CA SER A 3 24.69 -15.12 9.90
C SER A 3 25.37 -15.09 8.54
N VAL A 4 24.66 -15.48 7.48
CA VAL A 4 25.16 -15.39 6.11
C VAL A 4 25.21 -13.91 5.72
N SER A 5 26.41 -13.32 5.86
CA SER A 5 26.80 -12.07 5.22
C SER A 5 26.91 -12.35 3.73
N VAL A 6 26.03 -11.78 2.90
CA VAL A 6 26.08 -12.00 1.45
C VAL A 6 27.35 -11.35 0.92
N ASP A 7 28.34 -12.19 0.62
CA ASP A 7 29.59 -11.82 -0.02
C ASP A 7 29.36 -11.12 -1.35
N SER A 8 30.25 -10.17 -1.59
CA SER A 8 30.17 -9.15 -2.63
C SER A 8 30.43 -9.75 -4.00
N ALA A 9 29.38 -10.02 -4.78
CA ALA A 9 29.52 -10.20 -6.22
C ALA A 9 29.89 -8.86 -6.85
N ALA A 10 31.04 -8.80 -7.52
CA ALA A 10 31.60 -7.60 -8.13
C ALA A 10 30.59 -6.94 -9.08
N CYS A 11 30.16 -5.72 -8.73
CA CYS A 11 29.26 -4.89 -9.54
C CYS A 11 30.06 -3.68 -10.03
N LEU A 12 30.60 -3.77 -11.25
CA LEU A 12 31.11 -2.60 -11.98
C LEU A 12 29.88 -1.82 -12.49
N GLU A 13 29.84 -0.52 -12.20
CA GLU A 13 28.74 0.43 -12.43
C GLU A 13 27.55 0.37 -11.43
N LYS A 14 27.77 0.99 -10.25
CA LYS A 14 26.76 1.57 -9.34
C LYS A 14 25.49 0.73 -9.08
N CYS A 15 25.65 -0.42 -8.44
CA CYS A 15 24.53 -1.11 -7.80
C CYS A 15 23.80 -0.15 -6.83
N HIS A 16 22.52 0.14 -7.09
CA HIS A 16 21.68 0.87 -6.14
C HIS A 16 21.69 0.12 -4.80
N ARG A 17 22.06 0.82 -3.72
CA ARG A 17 22.08 0.23 -2.37
C ARG A 17 20.70 -0.35 -2.06
N SER A 18 20.66 -1.60 -1.61
CA SER A 18 19.41 -2.23 -1.21
C SER A 18 18.78 -1.48 -0.04
N ILE A 19 17.46 -1.30 -0.08
CA ILE A 19 16.71 -0.76 1.05
C ILE A 19 16.76 -1.81 2.18
N PRO A 20 17.11 -1.43 3.42
CA PRO A 20 17.12 -2.37 4.54
C PRO A 20 15.78 -3.08 4.71
N ASN A 21 15.83 -4.38 5.01
CA ASN A 21 14.63 -5.18 5.27
C ASN A 21 13.74 -4.50 6.32
N GLY A 22 12.42 -4.64 6.16
CA GLY A 22 11.45 -4.06 7.09
C GLY A 22 11.09 -2.59 6.84
N ARG A 23 11.80 -1.89 5.94
CA ARG A 23 11.55 -0.48 5.62
C ARG A 23 10.70 -0.31 4.36
N GLU A 24 10.12 0.88 4.21
CA GLU A 24 9.37 1.25 3.01
C GLU A 24 10.21 1.10 1.74
N GLY A 25 9.65 0.41 0.75
CA GLY A 25 10.33 0.05 -0.50
C GLY A 25 11.20 -1.21 -0.42
N ALA A 26 11.42 -1.80 0.75
CA ALA A 26 12.16 -3.07 0.87
C ALA A 26 11.37 -4.22 0.24
N ARG A 27 12.06 -5.14 -0.42
CA ARG A 27 11.41 -6.33 -1.02
C ARG A 27 10.85 -7.24 0.08
N CYS A 28 9.63 -7.73 -0.11
CA CYS A 28 8.95 -8.59 0.84
C CYS A 28 8.25 -9.77 0.15
N LYS A 29 7.83 -10.74 0.95
CA LYS A 29 6.98 -11.86 0.50
C LYS A 29 5.69 -11.97 1.30
N VAL A 30 5.69 -11.44 2.52
CA VAL A 30 4.60 -11.49 3.50
C VAL A 30 4.72 -10.27 4.42
N ASP A 31 3.60 -9.82 5.00
CA ASP A 31 3.53 -8.62 5.83
C ASP A 31 4.51 -8.61 7.01
N ARG A 32 4.76 -9.76 7.63
CA ARG A 32 5.72 -9.90 8.76
C ARG A 32 7.18 -9.55 8.40
N HIS A 33 7.51 -9.41 7.12
CA HIS A 33 8.83 -8.92 6.69
C HIS A 33 8.94 -7.39 6.70
N CYS A 34 7.81 -6.70 6.93
CA CYS A 34 7.69 -5.25 6.99
C CYS A 34 7.52 -4.79 8.44
N GLY A 35 7.70 -3.49 8.71
CA GLY A 35 7.42 -2.91 10.02
C GLY A 35 5.95 -2.99 10.44
N ALA A 36 5.65 -2.72 11.71
CA ALA A 36 4.32 -2.91 12.30
C ALA A 36 3.18 -2.17 11.55
N SER A 37 3.40 -0.94 11.11
CA SER A 37 2.41 -0.12 10.38
C SER A 37 2.50 -0.28 8.85
N MET A 38 2.93 -1.44 8.38
CA MET A 38 3.17 -1.70 6.96
C MET A 38 2.50 -2.98 6.48
N CYS A 39 2.44 -3.14 5.15
CA CYS A 39 2.02 -4.37 4.50
C CYS A 39 2.97 -4.70 3.33
N CYS A 40 2.93 -5.95 2.88
CA CYS A 40 3.61 -6.40 1.68
C CYS A 40 2.66 -6.32 0.49
N ALA A 41 2.91 -5.37 -0.42
CA ALA A 41 2.02 -5.11 -1.55
C ALA A 41 2.81 -4.85 -2.84
N ARG A 42 2.19 -5.13 -3.98
CA ARG A 42 2.81 -4.89 -5.28
C ARG A 42 2.92 -3.41 -5.61
N HIS A 43 4.09 -2.99 -6.08
CA HIS A 43 4.36 -1.69 -6.66
C HIS A 43 5.16 -1.92 -7.93
N HIS A 44 4.63 -1.47 -9.08
CA HIS A 44 5.28 -1.67 -10.38
C HIS A 44 5.62 -3.14 -10.67
N GLY A 45 4.77 -4.07 -10.19
CA GLY A 45 4.94 -5.51 -10.39
C GLY A 45 5.84 -6.21 -9.36
N GLU A 46 6.52 -5.47 -8.47
CA GLU A 46 7.36 -6.04 -7.42
C GLU A 46 6.68 -6.00 -6.06
N GLN A 47 6.84 -7.04 -5.24
CA GLN A 47 6.35 -7.04 -3.86
C GLN A 47 7.31 -6.28 -2.94
N VAL A 48 6.82 -5.18 -2.38
CA VAL A 48 7.59 -4.30 -1.50
C VAL A 48 6.78 -3.90 -0.27
N CYS A 49 7.48 -3.55 0.81
CA CYS A 49 6.86 -3.00 2.00
C CYS A 49 6.32 -1.61 1.70
N LYS A 50 5.02 -1.42 1.93
CA LYS A 50 4.31 -0.14 1.79
C LYS A 50 3.64 0.18 3.12
N ARG A 51 3.46 1.46 3.44
CA ARG A 51 2.73 1.86 4.65
C ARG A 51 1.24 1.50 4.56
N ARG A 52 0.62 1.17 5.69
CA ARG A 52 -0.84 1.07 5.82
C ARG A 52 -1.49 2.44 5.63
N LEU A 53 -2.77 2.43 5.24
CA LEU A 53 -3.52 3.66 4.96
C LEU A 53 -4.06 4.27 6.26
N LEU A 54 -3.75 5.55 6.47
CA LEU A 54 -4.17 6.32 7.62
C LEU A 54 -5.62 6.82 7.46
N HIS A 55 -6.19 7.31 8.56
CA HIS A 55 -7.53 7.88 8.57
C HIS A 55 -7.70 8.97 7.49
N GLY A 56 -8.76 8.87 6.70
CA GLY A 56 -9.11 9.79 5.62
C GLY A 56 -8.40 9.52 4.29
N GLU A 57 -7.39 8.63 4.26
CA GLU A 57 -6.74 8.27 3.00
C GLU A 57 -7.65 7.40 2.13
N SER A 58 -7.54 7.58 0.81
CA SER A 58 -8.30 6.80 -0.16
C SER A 58 -7.89 5.34 -0.12
N CYS A 59 -8.86 4.47 0.14
CA CYS A 59 -8.71 3.02 0.13
C CYS A 59 -9.43 2.39 -1.06
N TYR A 60 -9.80 3.20 -2.06
CA TYR A 60 -10.54 2.76 -3.23
C TYR A 60 -9.80 1.66 -3.99
N ILE A 61 -10.46 0.51 -4.14
CA ILE A 61 -10.01 -0.61 -4.95
C ILE A 61 -10.87 -0.61 -6.22
N PRO A 62 -10.32 -0.29 -7.41
CA PRO A 62 -11.08 -0.35 -8.65
C PRO A 62 -11.51 -1.78 -8.98
N ASP A 63 -12.72 -1.92 -9.52
CA ASP A 63 -13.25 -3.20 -9.99
C ASP A 63 -12.45 -3.71 -11.20
N GLY A 64 -11.42 -4.50 -10.96
CA GLY A 64 -10.65 -5.22 -11.97
C GLY A 64 -9.68 -4.39 -12.82
N GLY A 65 -9.05 -5.05 -13.80
CA GLY A 65 -8.07 -4.48 -14.73
C GLY A 65 -6.59 -4.70 -14.36
N LEU A 66 -5.67 -4.43 -15.30
CA LEU A 66 -4.21 -4.54 -15.09
C LEU A 66 -3.70 -3.62 -13.96
N ALA A 67 -4.41 -2.53 -13.68
CA ALA A 67 -4.10 -1.62 -12.58
C ALA A 67 -4.16 -2.33 -11.22
N PHE A 68 -5.00 -3.37 -11.08
CA PHE A 68 -5.15 -4.15 -9.85
C PHE A 68 -4.01 -5.14 -9.60
N SER A 69 -3.39 -5.69 -10.66
CA SER A 69 -2.33 -6.69 -10.52
C SER A 69 -0.94 -6.08 -10.33
N ILE A 70 -0.72 -4.85 -10.81
CA ILE A 70 0.61 -4.21 -10.83
C ILE A 70 0.82 -3.29 -9.62
N ASN A 71 -0.23 -2.63 -9.13
CA ASN A 71 -0.17 -1.65 -8.05
C ASN A 71 -1.23 -1.92 -6.98
N GLN A 72 -0.89 -2.74 -6.01
CA GLN A 72 -1.75 -3.03 -4.87
C GLN A 72 -1.58 -1.95 -3.80
N ILE A 73 -2.68 -1.54 -3.17
CA ILE A 73 -2.66 -0.67 -1.99
C ILE A 73 -2.62 -1.52 -0.71
N CYS A 74 -2.10 -0.94 0.37
CA CYS A 74 -2.21 -1.59 1.68
C CYS A 74 -3.64 -1.47 2.23
N PRO A 75 -4.04 -2.36 3.15
CA PRO A 75 -5.23 -2.15 3.96
C PRO A 75 -5.10 -0.86 4.79
N CYS A 76 -6.25 -0.39 5.30
CA CYS A 76 -6.27 0.62 6.34
C CYS A 76 -5.47 0.17 7.57
N ASP A 77 -4.99 1.15 8.32
CA ASP A 77 -4.28 0.90 9.56
C ASP A 77 -5.19 0.23 10.60
N GLU A 78 -4.59 -0.34 11.63
CA GLU A 78 -5.33 -1.10 12.64
C GLU A 78 -6.49 -0.28 13.24
N GLY A 79 -7.67 -0.90 13.32
CA GLY A 79 -8.87 -0.26 13.83
C GLY A 79 -9.59 0.66 12.85
N LEU A 80 -9.12 0.81 11.61
CA LEU A 80 -9.80 1.57 10.56
C LEU A 80 -10.47 0.64 9.54
N LEU A 81 -11.62 1.07 9.01
CA LEU A 81 -12.36 0.38 7.97
C LEU A 81 -12.43 1.24 6.71
N CYS A 82 -12.29 0.62 5.55
CA CYS A 82 -12.50 1.28 4.28
C CYS A 82 -14.00 1.45 4.06
N THR A 83 -14.49 2.69 4.16
CA THR A 83 -15.93 3.00 4.06
C THR A 83 -16.17 4.12 3.06
N GLU A 84 -17.34 4.08 2.43
CA GLU A 84 -17.78 5.15 1.54
C GLU A 84 -17.99 6.45 2.32
N ASN A 85 -17.32 7.52 1.89
CA ASN A 85 -17.57 8.86 2.41
C ASN A 85 -18.81 9.44 1.72
N SER A 86 -19.99 9.15 2.28
CA SER A 86 -21.27 9.67 1.82
C SER A 86 -21.42 11.17 2.15
N ARG A 87 -20.62 12.04 1.50
CA ARG A 87 -20.76 13.51 1.60
C ARG A 87 -21.57 14.10 0.44
N LEU A 88 -22.64 13.44 0.02
CA LEU A 88 -23.64 14.09 -0.82
C LEU A 88 -24.64 14.85 0.07
N ARG A 89 -24.21 16.02 0.57
CA ARG A 89 -25.15 17.07 0.95
C ARG A 89 -25.72 17.59 -0.37
N GLU A 90 -27.03 17.49 -0.58
CA GLU A 90 -27.73 17.95 -1.78
C GLU A 90 -27.15 19.25 -2.32
N ARG A 91 -26.42 19.20 -3.44
CA ARG A 91 -26.16 20.36 -4.29
C ARG A 91 -25.65 19.91 -5.66
N GLU A 92 -26.49 20.22 -6.64
CA GLU A 92 -26.27 20.24 -8.08
C GLU A 92 -25.93 18.91 -8.76
N PHE A 93 -26.84 18.53 -9.66
CA PHE A 93 -26.80 17.34 -10.51
C PHE A 93 -25.77 17.51 -11.64
N ILE A 94 -24.50 17.72 -11.29
CA ILE A 94 -23.41 17.69 -12.27
C ILE A 94 -23.05 16.22 -12.50
N TYR A 95 -23.17 15.74 -13.74
CA TYR A 95 -22.70 14.40 -14.14
C TYR A 95 -21.17 14.36 -14.08
N HIS A 96 -20.64 14.23 -12.88
CA HIS A 96 -19.32 13.67 -12.66
C HIS A 96 -19.53 12.18 -12.44
N PRO A 97 -18.79 11.28 -13.15
CA PRO A 97 -18.82 9.88 -12.79
C PRO A 97 -18.48 9.81 -11.30
N ALA A 98 -19.46 9.40 -10.49
CA ALA A 98 -19.37 9.46 -9.05
C ALA A 98 -18.13 8.68 -8.63
N ARG A 99 -17.03 9.40 -8.35
CA ARG A 99 -15.91 8.81 -7.65
C ARG A 99 -16.41 8.64 -6.23
N THR A 100 -17.03 7.50 -5.97
CA THR A 100 -17.32 7.05 -4.61
C THR A 100 -16.00 7.14 -3.85
N SER A 101 -15.88 8.15 -2.99
CA SER A 101 -14.63 8.39 -2.28
C SER A 101 -14.61 7.48 -1.07
N TRP A 102 -14.07 6.28 -1.24
CA TRP A 102 -13.84 5.33 -0.15
C TRP A 102 -12.60 5.74 0.63
N THR A 103 -12.73 5.90 1.93
CA THR A 103 -11.65 6.36 2.80
C THR A 103 -11.54 5.49 4.04
N CYS A 104 -10.35 5.40 4.64
CA CYS A 104 -10.17 4.74 5.93
C CYS A 104 -10.82 5.56 7.05
N GLN A 105 -11.80 5.01 7.75
CA GLN A 105 -12.54 5.69 8.83
C GLN A 105 -12.61 4.80 10.08
N ALA A 106 -12.77 5.41 11.24
CA ALA A 106 -13.10 4.65 12.45
C ALA A 106 -14.48 3.97 12.27
N PRO A 107 -14.68 2.75 12.80
CA PRO A 107 -15.97 2.09 12.82
C PRO A 107 -17.03 3.00 13.44
N LYS A 108 -18.20 3.11 12.80
CA LYS A 108 -19.35 3.83 13.38
C LYS A 108 -19.93 2.98 14.52
N SER A 109 -20.03 3.56 15.72
CA SER A 109 -20.65 2.97 16.91
C SER A 109 -22.17 2.92 16.80
#